data_AF-M1D7S2-F1
#
_entry.id   AF-M1D7S2-F1
#
_cell.length_a   1.000
_cell.length_b   1.000
_cell.length_c   1.000
_cell.angle_alpha   90.00
_cell.angle_beta   90.00
_cell.angle_gamma   90.00
#
_symmetry.space_group_name_H-M   'P 1'
#
loop_
_entity.id
_entity.type
_entity.pdbx_description
1 polymer ?
#
loop_
_entity_poly.entity_id
_entity_poly.type
_entity_poly.pdbx_seq_one_letter_code
_entity_poly.pdbx_strand_id
1 'polypeptide(L)' 'MSFQDLESGRPLGSRRFQTNGKQDPTQAVASGIFQINTAVSTFQRLVNTLGTPKDTPELREKL' A
#
# COMPACT_ATOMS: atom_id res chain seq x y z
N MET A 1 12.26 -14.24 3.59
CA MET A 1 12.44 -13.01 4.38
C MET A 1 11.39 -12.02 3.95
N SER A 2 10.74 -11.39 4.90
CA SER A 2 9.31 -11.13 4.77
C SER A 2 8.92 -10.00 5.69
N PHE A 3 7.89 -9.30 5.28
CA PHE A 3 7.21 -8.26 6.07
C PHE A 3 6.54 -8.82 7.36
N GLN A 4 6.92 -10.02 7.79
CA GLN A 4 6.00 -11.13 8.08
C GLN A 4 5.08 -10.92 9.29
N ASP A 5 5.31 -9.89 10.10
CA ASP A 5 4.61 -9.65 11.36
C ASP A 5 3.99 -8.25 11.49
N LEU A 6 4.17 -7.35 10.52
CA LEU A 6 3.75 -5.96 10.69
C LEU A 6 2.26 -5.68 10.45
N GLU A 7 1.49 -6.64 9.93
CA GLU A 7 0.07 -6.42 9.60
C GLU A 7 -0.88 -7.54 10.06
N SER A 8 -0.38 -8.60 10.69
CA SER A 8 -1.15 -9.80 11.08
C SER A 8 -2.14 -9.58 12.24
N GLY A 9 -2.40 -8.34 12.65
CA GLY A 9 -3.37 -8.06 13.70
C GLY A 9 -3.94 -6.65 13.60
N ARG A 10 -4.91 -6.43 12.71
CA ARG A 10 -5.89 -5.37 12.98
C ARG A 10 -6.56 -5.68 14.32
N PRO A 11 -6.57 -4.72 15.24
CA PRO A 11 -7.85 -4.20 15.64
C PRO A 11 -7.95 -2.75 15.20
N LEU A 12 -9.09 -2.42 14.61
CA LEU A 12 -9.63 -1.08 14.73
C LEU A 12 -9.52 -0.67 16.21
N GLY A 13 -8.66 0.27 16.55
CA GLY A 13 -8.61 0.80 17.92
C GLY A 13 -7.24 1.25 18.40
N SER A 14 -7.10 2.56 18.52
CA SER A 14 -6.24 3.24 19.51
C SER A 14 -4.77 2.81 19.57
N ARG A 15 -3.91 3.54 18.84
CA ARG A 15 -2.61 3.91 19.41
C ARG A 15 -2.08 5.20 18.80
N ARG A 16 -2.27 6.26 19.59
CA ARG A 16 -1.49 7.48 19.60
C ARG A 16 0.00 7.13 19.59
N PHE A 17 0.62 7.00 18.42
CA PHE A 17 2.06 7.21 18.30
C PHE A 17 2.28 8.69 18.10
N GLN A 18 2.26 9.39 19.24
CA GLN A 18 3.04 10.60 19.40
C GLN A 18 4.50 10.22 19.09
N THR A 19 4.92 10.38 17.85
CA THR A 19 6.34 10.54 17.51
C THR A 19 6.51 11.99 17.07
N ASN A 20 6.39 12.86 18.08
CA ASN A 20 6.89 14.21 18.00
C ASN A 20 8.41 14.12 17.86
N GLY A 21 8.91 14.23 16.63
CA GLY A 21 10.34 14.20 16.36
C GLY A 21 10.62 13.83 14.92
N LYS A 22 10.50 14.84 14.03
CA LYS A 22 11.15 14.92 12.71
C LYS A 22 11.23 13.57 11.97
N GLN A 23 10.26 13.31 11.10
CA GLN A 23 10.34 12.23 10.11
C GLN A 23 11.73 12.26 9.47
N ASP A 24 12.57 11.26 9.78
CA ASP A 24 13.92 11.20 9.23
C ASP A 24 13.78 11.21 7.71
N PRO A 25 14.53 12.06 6.98
CA PRO A 25 14.40 12.17 5.53
C PRO A 25 14.57 10.80 4.85
N THR A 26 15.40 9.93 5.43
CA THR A 26 15.57 8.54 5.02
C THR A 26 14.29 7.72 5.14
N GLN A 27 13.50 7.90 6.20
CA GLN A 27 12.24 7.19 6.40
C GLN A 27 11.15 7.70 5.43
N ALA A 28 11.12 9.01 5.15
CA ALA A 28 10.22 9.59 4.15
C ALA A 28 10.53 9.07 2.73
N VAL A 29 11.81 8.94 2.39
CA VAL A 29 12.23 8.37 1.10
C VAL A 29 11.88 6.88 1.03
N ALA A 30 12.15 6.11 2.09
CA ALA A 30 11.83 4.69 2.14
C ALA A 30 10.31 4.43 2.01
N SER A 31 9.47 5.21 2.69
CA SER A 31 8.02 5.09 2.57
C SER A 31 7.53 5.48 1.17
N GLY A 32 8.11 6.51 0.55
CA GLY A 32 7.80 6.89 -0.82
C GLY A 32 8.12 5.78 -1.84
N ILE A 33 9.31 5.17 -1.74
CA ILE A 33 9.71 4.06 -2.62
C ILE A 33 8.76 2.86 -2.45
N PHE A 34 8.39 2.53 -1.22
CA PHE A 34 7.44 1.46 -0.94
C PHE A 34 6.05 1.74 -1.53
N GLN A 35 5.55 2.97 -1.37
CA GLN A 35 4.27 3.39 -1.94
C GLN A 35 4.28 3.31 -3.46
N ILE A 36 5.37 3.76 -4.12
CA ILE A 36 5.53 3.65 -5.58
C ILE A 36 5.49 2.19 -6.02
N ASN A 37 6.29 1.31 -5.41
CA ASN A 37 6.31 -0.11 -5.77
C ASN A 37 4.93 -0.78 -5.55
N THR A 38 4.24 -0.39 -4.48
CA THR A 38 2.88 -0.88 -4.20
C THR A 38 1.89 -0.40 -5.25
N ALA A 39 1.94 0.87 -5.64
CA ALA A 39 1.08 1.43 -6.68
C ALA A 39 1.33 0.76 -8.03
N VAL A 40 2.59 0.56 -8.42
CA VAL A 40 2.96 -0.11 -9.68
C VAL A 40 2.45 -1.54 -9.71
N SER A 41 2.64 -2.31 -8.63
CA SER A 41 2.15 -3.69 -8.57
C SER A 41 0.61 -3.78 -8.57
N THR A 42 -0.07 -2.80 -7.97
CA THR A 42 -1.53 -2.69 -7.98
C THR A 42 -2.03 -2.36 -9.38
N PHE A 43 -1.41 -1.37 -10.03
CA PHE A 43 -1.73 -0.99 -11.41
C PHE A 43 -1.53 -2.16 -12.37
N GLN A 44 -0.41 -2.88 -12.27
CA GLN A 44 -0.18 -4.07 -13.10
C GLN A 44 -1.28 -5.13 -12.91
N ARG A 45 -1.75 -5.35 -11.67
CA ARG A 45 -2.87 -6.26 -11.42
C ARG A 45 -4.16 -5.75 -12.05
N LEU A 46 -4.47 -4.46 -11.91
CA LEU A 46 -5.66 -3.83 -12.51
C LEU A 46 -5.64 -3.98 -14.04
N VAL A 47 -4.52 -3.65 -14.68
CA VAL A 47 -4.33 -3.82 -16.13
C VAL A 47 -4.48 -5.27 -16.55
N ASN A 48 -3.88 -6.21 -15.81
CA ASN A 48 -4.00 -7.64 -16.11
C ASN A 48 -5.41 -8.19 -15.92
N THR A 49 -6.26 -7.53 -15.12
CA THR A 49 -7.67 -7.92 -14.95
C THR A 49 -8.60 -7.33 -16.01
N LEU A 50 -8.16 -6.33 -16.79
CA LEU A 50 -8.96 -5.78 -17.89
C LEU A 50 -9.25 -6.84 -18.95
N GLY A 51 -10.51 -6.94 -19.38
CA GLY A 51 -10.93 -7.93 -20.37
C GLY A 51 -10.97 -9.38 -19.88
N THR A 52 -10.67 -9.63 -18.60
CA THR A 52 -10.91 -10.92 -17.95
C THR A 52 -12.30 -10.92 -17.31
N PRO A 53 -12.91 -12.08 -16.97
CA PRO A 53 -14.18 -12.11 -16.24
C PRO A 53 -14.13 -11.46 -14.84
N LYS A 54 -12.96 -11.02 -14.36
CA LYS A 54 -12.79 -10.25 -13.12
C LYS A 54 -12.74 -8.74 -13.35
N ASP A 55 -12.91 -8.28 -14.59
CA ASP A 55 -13.02 -6.87 -14.94
C ASP A 55 -14.33 -6.31 -14.37
N THR A 56 -14.23 -5.46 -13.36
CA THR A 56 -15.37 -4.72 -12.80
C THR A 56 -15.18 -3.23 -13.06
N PRO A 57 -16.26 -2.46 -13.25
CA PRO A 57 -16.18 -1.02 -13.51
C PRO A 57 -15.41 -0.27 -12.40
N GLU A 58 -15.56 -0.69 -11.15
CA GLU A 58 -14.83 -0.14 -9.98
C GLU A 58 -13.31 -0.33 -10.06
N LEU A 59 -12.83 -1.40 -10.73
CA LEU A 59 -11.40 -1.63 -10.92
C LEU A 59 -10.85 -0.78 -12.08
N ARG A 60 -11.66 -0.45 -13.08
CA ARG A 60 -11.30 0.48 -14.16
C ARG A 60 -11.19 1.92 -13.71
N GLU A 61 -12.06 2.39 -12.81
CA GLU A 61 -12.01 3.76 -12.28
C GLU A 61 -10.77 4.02 -11.41
N LYS A 62 -10.10 2.95 -10.96
CA LYS A 62 -8.86 3.02 -10.17
C LYS A 62 -7.57 3.01 -11.00
N LEU A 63 -7.69 2.90 -12.34
CA LEU A 63 -6.59 3.13 -13.28
C LEU A 63 -6.38 4.62 -13.49
#